data_AF-A0A382ZGC2-F1
#
_entry.id   AF-A0A382ZGC2-F1
#
_cell.length_a   1.000
_cell.length_b   1.000
_cell.length_c   1.000
_cell.angle_alpha   90.00
_cell.angle_beta   90.00
_cell.angle_gamma   90.00
#
_symmetry.space_group_name_H-M   'P 1'
#
loop_
_entity.id
_entity.type
_entity.pdbx_description
1 polymer ?
#
loop_
_entity_poly.entity_id
_entity_poly.type
_entity_poly.pdbx_seq_one_letter_code
_entity_poly.pdbx_strand_id
1 'polypeptide(L)' 'MNAVNHYSAFHFIFWFLTARYSKIGWLLFLILSMGWELLELVLPFNFAAETIQNKIADIIVNILGYGSGLFYNENNRK' A
#
# COMPACT_ATOMS: atom_id res chain seq x y z
N MET A 1 -16.63 -11.13 7.62
CA MET A 1 -15.74 -9.95 7.64
C MET A 1 -14.39 -10.44 7.11
N ASN A 2 -14.03 -10.05 5.90
CA ASN A 2 -12.81 -10.55 5.25
C ASN A 2 -11.64 -9.64 5.58
N ALA A 3 -10.52 -10.25 5.97
CA ALA A 3 -9.28 -9.53 6.28
C ALA A 3 -8.58 -8.99 5.01
N VAL A 4 -8.99 -9.41 3.82
CA VAL A 4 -8.42 -9.01 2.53
C VAL A 4 -9.57 -8.82 1.54
N ASN A 5 -9.54 -7.73 0.77
CA ASN A 5 -10.53 -7.40 -0.26
C ASN A 5 -9.85 -7.37 -1.65
N HIS A 6 -10.60 -6.99 -2.68
CA HIS A 6 -10.01 -6.78 -4.02
C HIS A 6 -9.12 -5.53 -4.07
N TYR A 7 -9.35 -4.53 -3.21
CA TYR A 7 -8.52 -3.33 -3.08
C TYR A 7 -7.11 -3.64 -2.57
N SER A 8 -6.89 -4.65 -1.72
CA SER A 8 -5.58 -5.10 -1.27
C SER A 8 -4.67 -5.48 -2.45
N ALA A 9 -5.24 -6.08 -3.51
CA ALA A 9 -4.48 -6.35 -4.72
C ALA A 9 -4.07 -5.05 -5.45
N PHE A 10 -4.95 -4.04 -5.48
CA PHE A 10 -4.61 -2.72 -6.01
C PHE A 10 -3.53 -2.03 -5.19
N HIS A 11 -3.62 -2.10 -3.86
CA HIS A 11 -2.60 -1.62 -2.92
C HIS A 11 -1.22 -2.20 -3.24
N PHE A 12 -1.13 -3.52 -3.41
CA PHE A 12 0.12 -4.17 -3.78
C PHE A 12 0.68 -3.64 -5.10
N ILE A 13 -0.14 -3.65 -6.17
CA ILE A 13 0.27 -3.27 -7.52
C ILE A 13 0.69 -1.80 -7.54
N PHE A 14 -0.09 -0.92 -6.92
CA PHE A 14 0.17 0.51 -6.87
C PHE A 14 1.53 0.80 -6.21
N TRP A 15 1.80 0.20 -5.05
CA TRP A 15 3.05 0.41 -4.35
C TRP A 15 4.25 -0.27 -5.01
N PHE A 16 4.04 -1.44 -5.62
CA PHE A 16 5.05 -2.09 -6.45
C PHE A 16 5.48 -1.21 -7.62
N LEU A 17 4.53 -0.70 -8.40
CA LEU A 17 4.81 0.17 -9.54
C LEU A 17 5.44 1.50 -9.08
N THR A 18 4.96 2.05 -7.98
CA THR A 18 5.52 3.28 -7.41
C THR A 18 6.98 3.06 -7.01
N ALA A 19 7.30 2.01 -6.27
CA ALA A 19 8.68 1.65 -5.92
C ALA A 19 9.56 1.39 -7.15
N ARG A 20 8.99 0.76 -8.18
CA ARG A 20 9.69 0.40 -9.43
C ARG A 20 10.03 1.62 -10.28
N TYR A 21 9.11 2.57 -10.43
CA TYR A 21 9.24 3.65 -11.42
C TYR A 21 9.52 5.03 -10.82
N SER A 22 9.36 5.19 -9.51
CA SER A 22 9.68 6.45 -8.83
C SER A 22 10.96 6.34 -7.98
N LYS A 23 11.40 7.48 -7.44
CA LYS A 23 12.53 7.58 -6.50
C LYS A 23 12.07 7.96 -5.10
N ILE A 24 10.81 7.67 -4.76
CA ILE A 24 10.33 7.96 -3.40
C ILE A 24 11.12 7.12 -2.39
N GLY A 25 11.34 7.67 -1.20
CA GLY A 25 11.97 6.96 -0.10
C GLY A 25 10.94 6.29 0.81
N TRP A 26 11.42 5.38 1.67
CA TRP A 26 10.59 4.67 2.66
C TRP A 26 9.78 5.61 3.55
N LEU A 27 10.33 6.77 3.94
CA LEU A 27 9.60 7.72 4.79
C LEU A 27 8.37 8.28 4.08
N LEU A 28 8.51 8.73 2.83
CA LEU A 28 7.40 9.27 2.05
C LEU A 28 6.36 8.18 1.74
N PHE A 29 6.82 6.97 1.42
CA PHE A 29 5.97 5.79 1.28
C PHE A 29 5.11 5.55 2.53
N LEU A 30 5.74 5.51 3.72
CA LEU A 30 5.05 5.24 4.98
C LEU A 30 4.02 6.31 5.32
N ILE A 31 4.34 7.59 5.10
CA ILE A 31 3.42 8.71 5.30
C ILE A 31 2.19 8.58 4.40
N LEU A 32 2.40 8.29 3.11
CA LEU A 32 1.31 8.16 2.14
C LEU A 32 0.46 6.90 2.40
N SER A 33 1.11 5.76 2.68
CA SER A 33 0.44 4.49 3.00
C SER A 33 -0.43 4.62 4.26
N MET A 34 0.14 5.08 5.37
CA MET A 34 -0.62 5.24 6.61
C MET A 34 -1.62 6.39 6.51
N GLY A 35 -1.26 7.47 5.81
CA GLY A 35 -2.12 8.63 5.60
C GLY A 35 -3.40 8.27 4.84
N TRP A 36 -3.31 7.37 3.86
CA TRP A 36 -4.49 6.88 3.14
C TRP A 36 -5.43 6.09 4.05
N GLU A 37 -4.91 5.11 4.79
CA GLU A 37 -5.72 4.31 5.74
C GLU A 37 -6.39 5.18 6.82
N LEU A 38 -5.69 6.21 7.32
CA LEU A 38 -6.24 7.16 8.27
C LEU A 38 -7.31 8.06 7.64
N LEU A 39 -7.11 8.47 6.39
CA LEU A 39 -8.09 9.28 5.66
C LEU A 39 -9.39 8.49 5.47
N GLU A 40 -9.32 7.19 5.19
CA GLU A 40 -10.50 6.34 5.07
C GLU A 40 -11.36 6.29 6.34
N LEU A 41 -10.79 6.52 7.53
CA LEU A 41 -11.55 6.57 8.78
C LEU A 41 -12.55 7.74 8.83
N VAL A 42 -12.31 8.80 8.05
CA VAL A 42 -13.15 10.01 8.04
C VAL A 42 -13.94 10.17 6.74
N LEU A 43 -13.69 9.32 5.75
CA LEU A 43 -14.39 9.37 4.47
C LEU A 43 -15.75 8.67 4.55
N PRO A 44 -16.86 9.34 4.18
CA PRO A 44 -18.20 8.75 4.24
C PRO A 44 -18.52 7.92 2.98
N PHE A 45 -17.58 7.07 2.55
CA PHE A 45 -17.73 6.23 1.37
C PHE A 45 -17.80 4.76 1.74
N ASN A 46 -18.64 3.99 1.05
CA ASN A 46 -18.82 2.55 1.32
C ASN A 46 -17.53 1.72 1.16
N PHE A 47 -16.60 2.15 0.29
CA PHE A 47 -15.31 1.48 0.13
C PHE A 47 -14.35 1.76 1.30
N ALA A 48 -14.56 2.84 2.05
CA ALA A 48 -13.74 3.21 3.20
C ALA A 48 -14.24 2.58 4.51
N ALA A 49 -15.50 2.10 4.52
CA ALA A 49 -16.19 1.45 5.63
C ALA A 49 -15.74 -0.01 5.85
N GLU A 50 -14.43 -0.21 5.92
CA GLU A 50 -13.80 -1.52 6.08
C GLU A 50 -13.42 -1.79 7.53
N THR A 51 -13.19 -3.07 7.84
CA THR A 51 -12.78 -3.44 9.20
C THR A 51 -11.35 -3.00 9.48
N ILE A 52 -11.05 -2.73 10.74
CA ILE A 52 -9.68 -2.43 11.19
C ILE A 52 -8.70 -3.53 10.79
N GLN A 53 -9.14 -4.80 10.77
CA GLN A 53 -8.33 -5.93 10.30
C GLN A 53 -7.95 -5.81 8.82
N ASN A 54 -8.87 -5.32 7.98
CA ASN A 54 -8.59 -5.11 6.55
C ASN A 54 -7.55 -4.00 6.37
N LYS A 55 -7.74 -2.86 7.05
CA LYS A 55 -6.78 -1.74 7.03
C LYS A 55 -5.36 -2.15 7.46
N ILE A 56 -5.25 -2.98 8.50
CA ILE A 56 -3.95 -3.53 8.92
C ILE A 56 -3.35 -4.43 7.82
N ALA A 57 -4.17 -5.27 7.20
CA ALA A 57 -3.73 -6.11 6.09
C ALA A 57 -3.27 -5.27 4.90
N ASP A 58 -3.97 -4.19 4.57
CA ASP A 58 -3.61 -3.27 3.49
C ASP A 58 -2.27 -2.58 3.75
N ILE A 59 -1.97 -2.17 4.99
CA ILE A 59 -0.63 -1.67 5.35
C ILE A 59 0.45 -2.74 5.11
N ILE A 60 0.21 -3.98 5.51
CA ILE A 60 1.17 -5.08 5.29
C ILE A 60 1.37 -5.29 3.78
N VAL A 61 0.29 -5.29 3.01
CA VAL A 61 0.33 -5.48 1.56
C VAL A 61 1.03 -4.31 0.85
N ASN A 62 0.84 -3.07 1.32
CA ASN A 62 1.57 -1.90 0.86
C ASN A 62 3.08 -2.07 1.04
N ILE A 63 3.51 -2.52 2.22
CA ILE A 63 4.93 -2.77 2.53
C ILE A 63 5.50 -3.86 1.62
N LEU A 64 4.76 -4.95 1.42
CA LEU A 64 5.18 -6.05 0.53
C LEU A 64 5.29 -5.60 -0.93
N GLY A 65 4.33 -4.83 -1.42
CA GLY A 65 4.35 -4.28 -2.78
C GLY A 65 5.53 -3.34 -2.98
N TYR A 66 5.67 -2.36 -2.10
CA TYR A 66 6.76 -1.38 -2.15
C TYR A 66 8.14 -2.03 -2.05
N GLY A 67 8.34 -2.92 -1.08
CA GLY A 67 9.60 -3.65 -0.89
C GLY A 67 9.96 -4.51 -2.09
N SER A 68 8.98 -5.21 -2.68
CA SER A 68 9.19 -6.03 -3.88
C SER A 68 9.59 -5.19 -5.09
N GLY A 69 8.97 -4.02 -5.26
CA GLY A 69 9.31 -3.09 -6.35
C GLY A 69 10.72 -2.52 -6.22
N LEU A 70 11.17 -2.23 -4.99
CA LEU A 70 12.55 -1.78 -4.71
C LEU A 70 13.57 -2.90 -4.98
N PHE A 71 13.33 -4.11 -4.48
CA PHE A 71 14.20 -5.26 -4.71
C PHE A 71 14.41 -5.53 -6.19
N TYR A 72 13.33 -5.47 -6.99
CA TYR A 72 13.42 -5.62 -8.43
C TYR A 72 14.20 -4.46 -9.08
N ASN A 73 14.04 -3.24 -8.58
CA ASN A 73 14.79 -2.08 -9.07
C ASN A 73 16.30 -2.20 -8.86
N GLU A 74 16.73 -2.72 -7.72
CA GLU A 74 18.16 -2.92 -7.41
C GLU A 74 18.78 -4.01 -8.30
N ASN A 75 18.07 -5.09 -8.58
CA ASN A 75 18.56 -6.17 -9.44
C ASN A 75 18.68 -5.79 -10.93
N ASN A 76 17.95 -4.79 -11.42
CA ASN A 76 18.05 -4.32 -12.81
C ASN A 76 19.08 -3.20 -13.02
N ARG A 77 19.70 -2.70 -11.94
CA ARG A 77 20.77 -1.69 -11.99
C ARG A 77 22.18 -2.28 -11.85
N LYS A 78 22.29 -3.59 -11.65
CA LYS A 78 23.54 -4.36 -11.71
C LYS A 78 23.76 -4.86 -13.13
#